data_AF-A2FGH1-F1
#
_entry.id   AF-A2FGH1-F1
#
_cell.length_a   1.000
_cell.length_b   1.000
_cell.length_c   1.000
_cell.angle_alpha   90.00
_cell.angle_beta   90.00
_cell.angle_gamma   90.00
#
_symmetry.space_group_name_H-M   'P 1'
#
loop_
_entity.id
_entity.type
_entity.pdbx_description
1 polymer ?
#
loop_
_entity_poly.entity_id
_entity_poly.type
_entity_poly.pdbx_seq_one_letter_code
_entity_poly.pdbx_strand_id
1 'polypeptide(L)'
;MGDITAKYPIYGGGGPGQLGGGGSSDIRLKPGDFGELEGLKSRIIVAAGAGSSDSYNHIEDYGGSAGGLVGYPSDSGKSVPGNQTSGGYGIGPYKGRFGFGGGNGERRFYDGSPDGNGSGGGGYFGGSASSVEISYGGAGGSSFISGHKGCIAISEDFTEENPKFSEREDPSIHYSNITFFNTVMIDGKHLMPLINGSMSYGNPGNGSIRITTLFLYDCPSIFVNYNICSLNFNFIYLGLVICIK
;
A
#
# COMPACT_ATOMS: atom_id res chain seq x y z
N MET A 1 15.68 6.34 26.49
CA MET A 1 15.77 7.74 26.02
C MET A 1 16.31 7.70 24.61
N GLY A 2 15.55 8.24 23.66
CA GLY A 2 15.89 8.28 22.23
C GLY A 2 14.90 7.48 21.40
N ASP A 3 13.86 8.16 20.92
CA ASP A 3 13.00 7.73 19.82
C ASP A 3 13.90 7.33 18.63
N ILE A 4 13.89 6.05 18.25
CA ILE A 4 14.75 5.48 17.19
C ILE A 4 14.04 5.53 15.83
N THR A 5 13.07 6.43 15.67
CA THR A 5 12.45 6.70 14.38
C THR A 5 13.53 7.20 13.40
N ALA A 6 13.74 6.40 12.36
CA ALA A 6 14.34 6.76 11.08
C ALA A 6 14.26 8.27 10.81
N LYS A 7 15.39 8.98 10.91
CA LYS A 7 15.39 10.44 11.09
C LYS A 7 14.54 11.20 10.06
N TYR A 8 14.39 10.72 8.82
CA TYR A 8 13.22 11.01 7.97
C TYR A 8 12.99 9.86 6.98
N PRO A 9 11.84 9.15 7.00
CA PRO A 9 11.50 8.20 5.94
C PRO A 9 11.40 8.94 4.59
N ILE A 10 11.64 8.24 3.48
CA ILE A 10 11.37 8.82 2.16
C ILE A 10 9.86 9.11 2.09
N TYR A 11 9.48 10.19 1.42
CA TYR A 11 8.07 10.54 1.22
C TYR A 11 7.26 9.32 0.76
N GLY A 12 6.09 9.10 1.38
CA GLY A 12 5.31 7.88 1.17
C GLY A 12 5.69 6.71 2.11
N GLY A 13 6.63 6.91 3.03
CA GLY A 13 6.98 5.92 4.05
C GLY A 13 7.99 4.87 3.58
N GLY A 14 8.79 5.16 2.56
CA GLY A 14 9.91 4.30 2.20
C GLY A 14 10.95 4.22 3.33
N GLY A 15 11.49 3.03 3.58
CA GLY A 15 12.51 2.83 4.60
C GLY A 15 13.80 3.60 4.28
N PRO A 16 14.51 4.12 5.29
CA PRO A 16 15.75 4.86 5.09
C PRO A 16 16.95 3.93 4.89
N GLY A 17 17.90 4.32 4.04
CA GLY A 17 19.16 3.58 3.85
C GLY A 17 20.02 4.26 2.79
N GLN A 18 21.15 3.65 2.42
CA GLN A 18 21.97 4.13 1.30
C GLN A 18 21.14 4.26 0.02
N LEU A 19 20.33 3.24 -0.24
CA LEU A 19 19.24 3.27 -1.21
C LEU A 19 17.96 3.09 -0.41
N GLY A 20 17.17 4.15 -0.25
CA GLY A 20 15.92 4.02 0.49
C GLY A 20 14.82 3.38 -0.35
N GLY A 21 13.83 2.79 0.32
CA GLY A 21 12.74 2.06 -0.31
C GLY A 21 11.72 2.97 -0.99
N GLY A 22 10.93 2.42 -1.89
CA GLY A 22 9.84 3.13 -2.55
C GLY A 22 8.76 3.56 -1.56
N GLY A 23 8.24 4.78 -1.73
CA GLY A 23 7.10 5.28 -0.98
C GLY A 23 5.76 4.74 -1.49
N SER A 24 4.78 4.69 -0.60
CA SER A 24 3.38 4.41 -0.92
C SER A 24 2.62 5.67 -1.35
N SER A 25 1.58 5.48 -2.15
CA SER A 25 0.57 6.50 -2.46
C SER A 25 -0.75 6.10 -1.83
N ASP A 26 -1.44 7.03 -1.18
CA ASP A 26 -2.67 6.73 -0.45
C ASP A 26 -3.72 7.83 -0.54
N ILE A 27 -4.98 7.44 -0.29
CA ILE A 27 -6.12 8.35 -0.13
C ILE A 27 -6.52 8.35 1.34
N ARG A 28 -6.51 9.53 1.96
CA ARG A 28 -6.81 9.74 3.38
C ARG A 28 -8.12 10.49 3.58
N LEU A 29 -8.83 10.15 4.65
CA LEU A 29 -9.98 10.93 5.12
C LEU A 29 -9.59 12.08 6.02
N LYS A 30 -8.46 11.97 6.73
CA LYS A 30 -7.90 13.02 7.57
C LYS A 30 -6.65 13.60 6.90
N PRO A 31 -6.56 14.92 6.68
CA PRO A 31 -5.33 15.55 6.24
C PRO A 31 -4.29 15.53 7.38
N GLY A 32 -3.03 15.77 7.04
CA GLY A 32 -1.93 15.83 7.99
C GLY A 32 -0.61 15.44 7.34
N ASP A 33 0.45 15.50 8.12
CA ASP A 33 1.75 15.02 7.67
C ASP A 33 1.71 13.50 7.47
N PHE A 34 2.47 12.99 6.50
CA PHE A 34 2.45 11.56 6.15
C PHE A 34 2.68 10.67 7.39
N GLY A 35 3.57 11.13 8.28
CA GLY A 35 4.02 10.52 9.53
C GLY A 35 2.95 10.30 10.60
N GLU A 36 1.88 11.09 10.58
CA GLU A 36 0.95 11.17 11.69
C GLU A 36 0.03 9.96 11.73
N LEU A 37 -0.02 9.30 12.90
CA LEU A 37 -0.78 8.06 13.10
C LEU A 37 -2.25 8.23 12.71
N GLU A 38 -2.89 9.33 13.09
CA GLU A 38 -4.30 9.58 12.76
C GLU A 38 -4.54 9.76 11.26
N GLY A 39 -3.59 10.38 10.55
CA GLY A 39 -3.61 10.45 9.09
C GLY A 39 -3.44 9.05 8.47
N LEU A 40 -2.48 8.26 8.95
CA LEU A 40 -2.21 6.90 8.47
C LEU A 40 -3.37 5.93 8.70
N LYS A 41 -4.04 6.03 9.87
CA LYS A 41 -5.21 5.22 10.17
C LYS A 41 -6.37 5.52 9.22
N SER A 42 -6.49 6.78 8.77
CA SER A 42 -7.57 7.22 7.88
C SER A 42 -7.42 6.84 6.39
N ARG A 43 -6.40 6.03 6.05
CA ARG A 43 -6.12 5.59 4.68
C ARG A 43 -7.14 4.55 4.23
N ILE A 44 -7.89 4.87 3.16
CA ILE A 44 -8.92 3.99 2.59
C ILE A 44 -8.46 3.25 1.32
N ILE A 45 -7.43 3.77 0.66
CA ILE A 45 -6.69 3.13 -0.43
C ILE A 45 -5.20 3.37 -0.18
N VAL A 46 -4.38 2.34 -0.35
CA VAL A 46 -2.92 2.40 -0.29
C VAL A 46 -2.33 1.54 -1.41
N ALA A 47 -1.59 2.18 -2.31
CA ALA A 47 -0.72 1.53 -3.27
C ALA A 47 0.71 1.50 -2.71
N ALA A 48 1.24 0.31 -2.45
CA ALA A 48 2.52 0.13 -1.77
C ALA A 48 3.74 0.37 -2.67
N GLY A 49 4.85 0.72 -2.03
CA GLY A 49 6.16 0.90 -2.67
C GLY A 49 7.02 -0.36 -2.58
N ALA A 50 7.88 -0.55 -3.59
CA ALA A 50 8.86 -1.64 -3.63
C ALA A 50 10.03 -1.40 -2.67
N GLY A 51 10.74 -2.47 -2.30
CA GLY A 51 12.04 -2.34 -1.64
C GLY A 51 13.12 -1.82 -2.60
N SER A 52 14.22 -1.30 -2.07
CA SER A 52 15.38 -0.92 -2.89
C SER A 52 16.35 -2.10 -3.09
N SER A 53 17.14 -2.01 -4.15
CA SER A 53 18.20 -2.96 -4.45
C SER A 53 19.42 -2.73 -3.55
N ASP A 54 20.27 -3.74 -3.46
CA ASP A 54 21.63 -3.65 -2.92
C ASP A 54 22.53 -4.71 -3.58
N SER A 55 23.74 -4.93 -3.10
CA SER A 55 24.63 -5.97 -3.60
C SER A 55 25.47 -6.61 -2.49
N TYR A 56 25.91 -7.85 -2.72
CA TYR A 56 26.90 -8.53 -1.86
C TYR A 56 28.00 -9.13 -2.74
N ASN A 57 29.27 -8.82 -2.45
CA ASN A 57 30.41 -9.29 -3.25
C ASN A 57 30.25 -9.05 -4.76
N HIS A 58 29.72 -7.89 -5.16
CA HIS A 58 29.41 -7.52 -6.55
C HIS A 58 28.31 -8.35 -7.23
N ILE A 59 27.50 -9.09 -6.48
CA ILE A 59 26.29 -9.74 -6.96
C ILE A 59 25.11 -8.82 -6.63
N GLU A 60 24.42 -8.34 -7.66
CA GLU A 60 23.22 -7.50 -7.52
C GLU A 60 22.07 -8.30 -6.89
N ASP A 61 21.33 -7.65 -5.99
CA ASP A 61 20.09 -8.15 -5.44
C ASP A 61 19.00 -7.09 -5.59
N TYR A 62 18.00 -7.36 -6.42
CA TYR A 62 16.91 -6.44 -6.66
C TYR A 62 15.95 -6.41 -5.48
N GLY A 63 15.44 -5.22 -5.19
CA GLY A 63 14.42 -5.02 -4.15
C GLY A 63 13.10 -5.70 -4.52
N GLY A 64 12.39 -6.16 -3.51
CA GLY A 64 11.13 -6.86 -3.70
C GLY A 64 10.01 -5.94 -4.18
N SER A 65 9.26 -6.41 -5.19
CA SER A 65 8.07 -5.72 -5.69
C SER A 65 6.98 -5.57 -4.60
N ALA A 66 6.02 -4.67 -4.83
CA ALA A 66 4.91 -4.41 -3.92
C ALA A 66 3.57 -4.39 -4.69
N GLY A 67 2.48 -4.00 -4.03
CA GLY A 67 1.20 -3.75 -4.71
C GLY A 67 0.10 -4.78 -4.41
N GLY A 68 0.46 -5.94 -3.86
CA GLY A 68 -0.49 -7.00 -3.47
C GLY A 68 -0.86 -6.98 -1.99
N LEU A 69 -1.63 -7.99 -1.55
CA LEU A 69 -1.95 -8.22 -0.13
C LEU A 69 -0.70 -8.45 0.73
N VAL A 70 0.33 -9.01 0.10
CA VAL A 70 1.67 -9.18 0.66
C VAL A 70 2.64 -8.62 -0.37
N GLY A 71 3.66 -7.90 0.08
CA GLY A 71 4.78 -7.55 -0.79
C GLY A 71 5.62 -8.76 -1.17
N TYR A 72 6.69 -8.54 -1.91
CA TYR A 72 7.68 -9.58 -2.22
C TYR A 72 8.98 -9.34 -1.47
N PRO A 73 9.72 -10.40 -1.12
CA PRO A 73 11.10 -10.25 -0.68
C PRO A 73 11.97 -9.77 -1.86
N SER A 74 13.19 -9.33 -1.56
CA SER A 74 14.27 -9.23 -2.55
C SER A 74 14.55 -10.57 -3.21
N ASP A 75 15.25 -10.55 -4.35
CA ASP A 75 15.53 -11.75 -5.14
C ASP A 75 16.37 -12.79 -4.38
N SER A 76 17.23 -12.34 -3.48
CA SER A 76 18.01 -13.19 -2.57
C SER A 76 17.18 -13.83 -1.44
N GLY A 77 15.95 -13.38 -1.23
CA GLY A 77 15.07 -13.84 -0.15
C GLY A 77 15.52 -13.43 1.25
N LYS A 78 16.40 -12.43 1.37
CA LYS A 78 16.97 -12.00 2.66
C LYS A 78 16.15 -10.95 3.40
N SER A 79 15.14 -10.39 2.77
CA SER A 79 14.18 -9.45 3.37
C SER A 79 12.80 -10.10 3.54
N VAL A 80 11.98 -9.59 4.46
CA VAL A 80 10.61 -10.06 4.67
C VAL A 80 9.62 -8.97 4.22
N PRO A 81 8.62 -9.29 3.39
CA PRO A 81 7.63 -8.32 2.95
C PRO A 81 6.62 -7.93 4.04
N GLY A 82 6.01 -6.76 3.86
CA GLY A 82 4.83 -6.37 4.62
C GLY A 82 3.60 -7.16 4.16
N ASN A 83 2.66 -7.39 5.08
CA ASN A 83 1.38 -8.06 4.81
C ASN A 83 0.22 -7.21 5.38
N GLN A 84 -0.98 -7.79 5.50
CA GLN A 84 -2.16 -7.05 5.94
C GLN A 84 -2.21 -6.74 7.45
N THR A 85 -1.38 -7.40 8.26
CA THR A 85 -1.41 -7.27 9.74
C THR A 85 -0.04 -6.97 10.35
N SER A 86 1.04 -7.03 9.58
CA SER A 86 2.36 -6.71 10.08
C SER A 86 3.28 -6.17 8.98
N GLY A 87 4.21 -5.33 9.42
CA GLY A 87 5.38 -4.99 8.62
C GLY A 87 6.34 -6.16 8.51
N GLY A 88 7.19 -6.10 7.50
CA GLY A 88 8.26 -7.07 7.31
C GLY A 88 9.22 -7.10 8.50
N TYR A 89 9.69 -8.30 8.88
CA TYR A 89 10.63 -8.48 9.97
C TYR A 89 12.08 -8.66 9.45
N GLY A 90 13.00 -7.80 9.89
CA GLY A 90 14.44 -7.90 9.63
C GLY A 90 15.25 -8.19 10.91
N ILE A 91 16.58 -8.32 10.82
CA ILE A 91 17.44 -8.37 12.01
C ILE A 91 17.54 -6.96 12.61
N GLY A 92 17.27 -6.80 13.91
CA GLY A 92 17.48 -5.55 14.63
C GLY A 92 16.48 -4.42 14.27
N PRO A 93 16.91 -3.14 14.23
CA PRO A 93 16.01 -1.99 14.05
C PRO A 93 15.45 -1.82 12.62
N TYR A 94 15.71 -2.76 11.70
CA TYR A 94 15.42 -2.63 10.27
C TYR A 94 14.07 -3.24 9.82
N LYS A 95 13.09 -3.27 10.72
CA LYS A 95 11.75 -3.81 10.47
C LYS A 95 10.82 -2.77 9.82
N GLY A 96 9.93 -3.23 8.96
CA GLY A 96 8.80 -2.44 8.51
C GLY A 96 7.75 -2.30 9.62
N ARG A 97 6.86 -1.33 9.49
CA ARG A 97 5.73 -1.07 10.39
C ARG A 97 4.54 -0.51 9.61
N PHE A 98 3.48 -0.14 10.33
CA PHE A 98 2.30 0.45 9.72
C PHE A 98 2.67 1.75 8.99
N GLY A 99 2.45 1.81 7.68
CA GLY A 99 2.81 2.97 6.87
C GLY A 99 4.28 3.06 6.41
N PHE A 100 5.21 2.37 7.06
CA PHE A 100 6.65 2.58 6.83
C PHE A 100 7.42 1.31 6.54
N GLY A 101 8.29 1.36 5.53
CA GLY A 101 9.33 0.37 5.31
C GLY A 101 10.45 0.46 6.35
N GLY A 102 11.13 -0.66 6.58
CA GLY A 102 12.28 -0.76 7.47
C GLY A 102 13.60 -0.36 6.80
N GLY A 103 14.58 0.07 7.59
CA GLY A 103 15.91 0.43 7.08
C GLY A 103 16.77 1.10 8.15
N ASN A 104 18.04 1.39 7.82
CA ASN A 104 18.95 2.15 8.68
C ASN A 104 19.42 3.46 8.04
N GLY A 105 18.84 4.58 8.46
CA GLY A 105 19.28 5.91 8.01
C GLY A 105 20.55 6.43 8.68
N GLU A 106 20.97 5.85 9.81
CA GLU A 106 22.07 6.32 10.65
C GLU A 106 23.37 5.56 10.42
N ARG A 107 23.34 4.44 9.68
CA ARG A 107 24.52 3.61 9.43
C ARG A 107 25.52 4.34 8.52
N ARG A 108 26.78 4.35 8.95
CA ARG A 108 27.91 4.97 8.26
C ARG A 108 29.11 4.04 8.30
N PHE A 109 29.93 4.06 7.25
CA PHE A 109 31.23 3.42 7.24
C PHE A 109 32.14 4.14 8.25
N TYR A 110 33.30 3.54 8.56
CA TYR A 110 34.25 4.14 9.51
C TYR A 110 34.75 5.53 9.06
N ASP A 111 34.74 5.81 7.76
CA ASP A 111 35.09 7.10 7.16
C ASP A 111 33.93 8.11 7.16
N GLY A 112 32.77 7.75 7.72
CA GLY A 112 31.57 8.59 7.78
C GLY A 112 30.73 8.60 6.51
N SER A 113 31.12 7.88 5.45
CA SER A 113 30.29 7.74 4.25
C SER A 113 29.04 6.89 4.54
N PRO A 114 27.92 7.09 3.80
CA PRO A 114 26.72 6.28 3.98
C PRO A 114 27.04 4.79 3.82
N ASP A 115 26.69 3.99 4.83
CA ASP A 115 26.85 2.54 4.79
C ASP A 115 25.46 1.90 4.76
N GLY A 116 25.27 1.01 3.80
CA GLY A 116 23.96 0.73 3.24
C GLY A 116 23.42 -0.65 3.50
N ASN A 117 22.10 -0.70 3.54
CA ASN A 117 21.28 -1.85 3.20
C ASN A 117 20.19 -1.42 2.21
N GLY A 118 19.76 -2.36 1.37
CA GLY A 118 18.49 -2.24 0.67
C GLY A 118 17.35 -2.12 1.67
N SER A 119 16.61 -1.03 1.61
CA SER A 119 15.54 -0.67 2.53
C SER A 119 14.18 -1.14 2.02
N GLY A 120 13.28 -1.41 2.96
CA GLY A 120 11.93 -1.85 2.65
C GLY A 120 11.06 -0.73 2.07
N GLY A 121 10.13 -1.10 1.21
CA GLY A 121 9.13 -0.19 0.67
C GLY A 121 8.00 0.12 1.67
N GLY A 122 7.43 1.31 1.58
CA GLY A 122 6.24 1.72 2.33
C GLY A 122 4.98 0.99 1.86
N GLY A 123 3.89 1.09 2.63
CA GLY A 123 2.63 0.42 2.30
C GLY A 123 1.57 0.61 3.37
N TYR A 124 0.53 -0.22 3.32
CA TYR A 124 -0.39 -0.38 4.44
C TYR A 124 0.42 -0.85 5.65
N PHE A 125 1.19 -1.91 5.46
CA PHE A 125 2.39 -2.21 6.24
C PHE A 125 3.61 -2.30 5.31
N GLY A 126 4.72 -1.69 5.72
CA GLY A 126 5.93 -1.67 4.90
C GLY A 126 6.73 -2.97 4.99
N GLY A 127 7.57 -3.20 3.97
CA GLY A 127 8.54 -4.29 3.96
C GLY A 127 9.73 -4.03 4.89
N SER A 128 10.50 -5.05 5.23
CA SER A 128 11.76 -4.88 5.96
C SER A 128 12.91 -4.51 5.03
N ALA A 129 14.01 -4.05 5.60
CA ALA A 129 15.30 -4.21 4.96
C ALA A 129 15.76 -5.67 5.00
N SER A 130 16.92 -5.95 4.40
CA SER A 130 17.57 -7.26 4.53
C SER A 130 17.83 -7.64 5.99
N SER A 131 17.73 -8.94 6.25
CA SER A 131 18.18 -9.58 7.49
C SER A 131 19.69 -9.57 7.64
N VAL A 132 20.45 -9.51 6.54
CA VAL A 132 21.90 -9.32 6.61
C VAL A 132 22.15 -7.83 6.62
N GLU A 133 22.72 -7.35 7.74
CA GLU A 133 22.84 -5.92 8.02
C GLU A 133 23.46 -5.12 6.86
N ILE A 134 24.45 -5.70 6.18
CA ILE A 134 25.34 -5.01 5.24
C ILE A 134 25.10 -5.32 3.76
N SER A 135 24.01 -6.01 3.44
CA SER A 135 23.84 -6.61 2.11
C SER A 135 22.39 -6.89 1.77
N TYR A 136 22.11 -7.05 0.48
CA TYR A 136 20.84 -7.47 -0.10
C TYR A 136 19.74 -6.41 -0.10
N GLY A 137 18.83 -6.56 -1.06
CA GLY A 137 17.69 -5.69 -1.27
C GLY A 137 16.69 -5.74 -0.12
N GLY A 138 15.87 -4.70 -0.03
CA GLY A 138 14.72 -4.67 0.87
C GLY A 138 13.48 -5.30 0.25
N ALA A 139 12.46 -5.55 1.07
CA ALA A 139 11.19 -6.10 0.64
C ALA A 139 10.17 -5.01 0.30
N GLY A 140 9.18 -5.34 -0.53
CA GLY A 140 8.03 -4.48 -0.80
C GLY A 140 7.01 -4.43 0.35
N GLY A 141 6.24 -3.35 0.40
CA GLY A 141 5.09 -3.23 1.30
C GLY A 141 3.81 -3.89 0.77
N SER A 142 2.81 -4.00 1.64
CA SER A 142 1.46 -4.47 1.29
C SER A 142 0.54 -3.31 0.89
N SER A 143 -0.37 -3.55 -0.04
CA SER A 143 -1.42 -2.59 -0.43
C SER A 143 -2.70 -2.83 0.34
N PHE A 144 -3.59 -1.84 0.31
CA PHE A 144 -4.89 -1.92 0.96
C PHE A 144 -5.94 -1.18 0.13
N ILE A 145 -7.12 -1.77 0.00
CA ILE A 145 -8.29 -1.10 -0.56
C ILE A 145 -9.46 -1.51 0.33
N SER A 146 -10.15 -0.55 0.93
CA SER A 146 -11.32 -0.85 1.77
C SER A 146 -12.37 -1.62 0.96
N GLY A 147 -12.79 -2.80 1.45
CA GLY A 147 -13.73 -3.67 0.75
C GLY A 147 -13.11 -4.62 -0.29
N HIS A 148 -11.77 -4.61 -0.46
CA HIS A 148 -11.11 -5.57 -1.34
C HIS A 148 -10.91 -6.92 -0.64
N LYS A 149 -11.27 -8.00 -1.33
CA LYS A 149 -11.17 -9.35 -0.81
C LYS A 149 -9.75 -9.67 -0.34
N GLY A 150 -9.64 -10.14 0.91
CA GLY A 150 -8.36 -10.53 1.52
C GLY A 150 -7.61 -9.38 2.21
N CYS A 151 -8.06 -8.13 2.05
CA CYS A 151 -7.57 -7.04 2.90
C CYS A 151 -8.07 -7.20 4.35
N ILE A 152 -7.30 -6.69 5.29
CA ILE A 152 -7.66 -6.65 6.71
C ILE A 152 -7.45 -5.22 7.20
N ALA A 153 -8.53 -4.55 7.58
CA ALA A 153 -8.47 -3.20 8.11
C ALA A 153 -8.01 -3.22 9.58
N ILE A 154 -7.20 -2.23 9.95
CA ILE A 154 -6.97 -1.85 11.34
C ILE A 154 -8.26 -1.35 11.99
N SER A 155 -8.39 -1.55 13.31
CA SER A 155 -9.49 -0.99 14.09
C SER A 155 -9.29 0.51 14.34
N GLU A 156 -10.37 1.21 14.69
CA GLU A 156 -10.30 2.65 15.00
C GLU A 156 -9.39 2.94 16.21
N ASP A 157 -9.26 2.01 17.15
CA ASP A 157 -8.40 2.12 18.33
C ASP A 157 -6.99 1.51 18.14
N PHE A 158 -6.58 1.24 16.90
CA PHE A 158 -5.24 0.75 16.58
C PHE A 158 -4.14 1.66 17.12
N THR A 159 -3.14 1.04 17.76
CA THR A 159 -1.81 1.63 18.02
C THR A 159 -0.72 0.64 17.60
N GLU A 160 0.51 1.11 17.40
CA GLU A 160 1.60 0.20 17.02
C GLU A 160 2.04 -0.74 18.15
N GLU A 161 1.87 -0.31 19.41
CA GLU A 161 2.19 -1.09 20.60
C GLU A 161 1.12 -2.16 20.90
N ASN A 162 -0.12 -1.91 20.49
CA ASN A 162 -1.25 -2.80 20.65
C ASN A 162 -2.05 -2.89 19.34
N PRO A 163 -1.47 -3.55 18.31
CA PRO A 163 -2.10 -3.60 16.99
C PRO A 163 -3.40 -4.39 17.06
N LYS A 164 -4.49 -3.74 16.65
CA LYS A 164 -5.83 -4.31 16.58
C LYS A 164 -6.39 -4.20 15.18
N PHE A 165 -7.18 -5.19 14.80
CA PHE A 165 -7.73 -5.33 13.47
C PHE A 165 -9.25 -5.50 13.53
N SER A 166 -9.90 -5.28 12.40
CA SER A 166 -11.34 -5.44 12.26
C SER A 166 -11.77 -6.87 12.59
N GLU A 167 -12.73 -7.01 13.50
CA GLU A 167 -13.39 -8.28 13.86
C GLU A 167 -14.76 -8.42 13.16
N ARG A 168 -15.04 -7.58 12.16
CA ARG A 168 -16.27 -7.63 11.37
C ARG A 168 -16.31 -8.90 10.52
N GLU A 169 -17.52 -9.27 10.08
CA GLU A 169 -17.71 -10.36 9.11
C GLU A 169 -16.89 -10.14 7.83
N ASP A 170 -16.87 -8.90 7.34
CA ASP A 170 -15.92 -8.47 6.31
C ASP A 170 -14.81 -7.62 6.95
N PRO A 171 -13.63 -8.21 7.24
CA PRO A 171 -12.53 -7.49 7.87
C PRO A 171 -11.85 -6.48 6.94
N SER A 172 -12.15 -6.49 5.63
CA SER A 172 -11.52 -5.58 4.65
C SER A 172 -12.07 -4.17 4.70
N ILE A 173 -13.21 -3.95 5.36
CA ILE A 173 -13.88 -2.65 5.41
C ILE A 173 -13.22 -1.77 6.48
N HIS A 174 -12.67 -0.64 6.05
CA HIS A 174 -12.12 0.41 6.90
C HIS A 174 -13.15 0.89 7.95
N TYR A 175 -12.69 1.24 9.15
CA TYR A 175 -13.56 1.58 10.30
C TYR A 175 -14.51 2.76 10.04
N SER A 176 -14.23 3.61 9.04
CA SER A 176 -15.14 4.67 8.59
C SER A 176 -16.37 4.19 7.80
N ASN A 177 -16.47 2.91 7.49
CA ASN A 177 -17.47 2.29 6.61
C ASN A 177 -17.41 2.70 5.13
N ILE A 178 -16.43 3.50 4.70
CA ILE A 178 -16.19 3.72 3.27
C ILE A 178 -15.65 2.43 2.66
N THR A 179 -16.26 1.98 1.57
CA THR A 179 -15.93 0.72 0.89
C THR A 179 -15.95 0.91 -0.62
N PHE A 180 -15.14 0.14 -1.32
CA PHE A 180 -15.07 0.13 -2.78
C PHE A 180 -15.55 -1.22 -3.30
N PHE A 181 -16.32 -1.19 -4.39
CA PHE A 181 -16.78 -2.38 -5.10
C PHE A 181 -16.04 -2.52 -6.43
N ASN A 182 -16.04 -3.73 -7.00
CA ASN A 182 -15.35 -4.07 -8.25
C ASN A 182 -13.86 -3.69 -8.23
N THR A 183 -13.22 -3.91 -7.09
CA THR A 183 -11.82 -3.54 -6.87
C THR A 183 -10.89 -4.53 -7.55
N VAL A 184 -9.79 -4.01 -8.12
CA VAL A 184 -8.70 -4.82 -8.67
C VAL A 184 -7.41 -4.36 -8.02
N MET A 185 -6.64 -5.31 -7.50
CA MET A 185 -5.32 -5.09 -6.92
C MET A 185 -4.30 -5.85 -7.77
N ILE A 186 -3.35 -5.14 -8.36
CA ILE A 186 -2.31 -5.71 -9.23
C ILE A 186 -0.97 -5.38 -8.60
N ASP A 187 -0.14 -6.40 -8.39
CA ASP A 187 1.19 -6.23 -7.84
C ASP A 187 2.24 -5.96 -8.94
N GLY A 188 3.42 -5.52 -8.51
CA GLY A 188 4.54 -5.19 -9.39
C GLY A 188 5.19 -6.39 -10.10
N LYS A 189 4.71 -7.62 -9.89
CA LYS A 189 5.10 -8.81 -10.69
C LYS A 189 4.14 -9.08 -11.83
N HIS A 190 3.07 -8.30 -11.96
CA HIS A 190 2.10 -8.40 -13.04
C HIS A 190 2.04 -7.08 -13.82
N LEU A 191 1.66 -7.18 -15.10
CA LEU A 191 1.44 -6.00 -15.93
C LEU A 191 0.25 -5.20 -15.38
N MET A 192 0.49 -3.93 -15.08
CA MET A 192 -0.51 -3.00 -14.57
C MET A 192 -0.54 -1.72 -15.41
N PRO A 193 -1.70 -1.05 -15.51
CA PRO A 193 -1.80 0.21 -16.21
C PRO A 193 -1.09 1.32 -15.43
N LEU A 194 -0.27 2.10 -16.12
CA LEU A 194 0.32 3.33 -15.63
C LEU A 194 -0.63 4.52 -15.82
N ILE A 195 -0.31 5.63 -15.15
CA ILE A 195 -1.10 6.87 -15.18
C ILE A 195 -1.37 7.39 -16.60
N ASN A 196 -0.41 7.18 -17.52
CA ASN A 196 -0.45 7.59 -18.92
C ASN A 196 -1.18 6.59 -19.84
N GLY A 197 -1.70 5.49 -19.31
CA GLY A 197 -2.40 4.44 -20.06
C GLY A 197 -1.49 3.37 -20.68
N SER A 198 -0.17 3.48 -20.56
CA SER A 198 0.76 2.40 -20.92
C SER A 198 0.72 1.27 -19.88
N MET A 199 1.27 0.11 -20.21
CA MET A 199 1.37 -1.04 -19.30
C MET A 199 2.83 -1.24 -18.87
N SER A 200 3.05 -1.54 -17.58
CA SER A 200 4.38 -1.84 -17.04
C SER A 200 4.29 -2.78 -15.84
N TYR A 201 5.43 -3.36 -15.45
CA TYR A 201 5.61 -4.03 -14.16
C TYR A 201 5.97 -2.96 -13.12
N GLY A 202 5.06 -2.70 -12.18
CA GLY A 202 5.24 -1.61 -11.21
C GLY A 202 5.24 -0.20 -11.84
N ASN A 203 5.22 0.83 -11.00
CA ASN A 203 5.22 2.23 -11.42
C ASN A 203 6.60 2.83 -11.20
N PRO A 204 7.40 3.09 -12.26
CA PRO A 204 8.69 3.73 -12.11
C PRO A 204 8.54 5.19 -11.72
N GLY A 205 9.46 5.68 -10.87
CA GLY A 205 9.46 7.07 -10.41
C GLY A 205 8.45 7.34 -9.30
N ASN A 206 7.85 8.52 -9.33
CA ASN A 206 6.94 8.97 -8.27
C ASN A 206 5.61 8.20 -8.31
N GLY A 207 5.10 7.83 -7.14
CA GLY A 207 3.76 7.29 -6.99
C GLY A 207 2.69 8.27 -7.51
N SER A 208 1.57 7.73 -8.00
CA SER A 208 0.50 8.53 -8.60
C SER A 208 -0.87 7.97 -8.25
N ILE A 209 -1.84 8.87 -8.14
CA ILE A 209 -3.26 8.53 -7.97
C ILE A 209 -4.05 9.24 -9.06
N ARG A 210 -4.92 8.49 -9.75
CA ARG A 210 -5.87 9.03 -10.73
C ARG A 210 -7.29 8.84 -10.23
N ILE A 211 -8.02 9.93 -10.10
CA ILE A 211 -9.45 9.91 -9.80
C ILE A 211 -10.18 10.41 -11.03
N THR A 212 -11.16 9.64 -11.50
CA THR A 212 -12.01 10.03 -12.62
C THR A 212 -13.45 9.98 -12.14
N THR A 213 -14.14 11.12 -12.19
CA THR A 213 -15.56 11.20 -11.88
C THR A 213 -16.35 10.67 -13.06
N LEU A 214 -17.11 9.59 -12.84
CA LEU A 214 -18.09 9.13 -13.81
C LEU A 214 -19.38 9.91 -13.56
N PHE A 215 -19.80 10.70 -14.55
CA PHE A 215 -21.14 11.26 -14.55
C PHE A 215 -22.10 10.13 -14.93
N LEU A 216 -22.67 9.48 -13.92
CA LEU A 216 -23.89 8.73 -14.12
C LEU A 216 -24.97 9.79 -14.30
N TYR A 217 -25.49 9.92 -15.52
CA TYR A 217 -26.69 10.72 -15.73
C TYR A 217 -27.77 10.12 -14.85
N ASP A 218 -28.22 10.87 -13.84
CA ASP A 218 -29.44 10.56 -13.12
C ASP A 218 -30.53 10.41 -14.17
N CYS A 219 -30.95 9.17 -14.41
CA CYS A 219 -32.05 8.92 -15.31
C CYS A 219 -33.26 9.57 -14.64
N PRO A 220 -33.89 10.61 -15.24
CA PRO A 220 -35.03 11.24 -14.61
C PRO A 220 -36.08 10.15 -14.41
N SER A 221 -36.48 9.91 -13.16
CA SER A 221 -37.59 9.04 -12.85
C SER A 221 -38.83 9.61 -13.54
N ILE A 222 -39.21 9.01 -14.66
CA ILE A 222 -40.49 9.30 -15.30
C ILE A 222 -41.57 8.79 -14.35
N PHE A 223 -42.20 9.72 -13.62
CA PHE A 223 -43.47 9.45 -12.96
C PHE A 223 -44.53 9.22 -14.03
N VAL A 224 -44.80 7.95 -14.38
CA VAL A 224 -46.00 7.62 -15.13
C VAL A 224 -47.16 7.53 -14.13
N ASN A 225 -47.97 8.58 -14.06
CA ASN A 225 -49.24 8.56 -13.32
C ASN A 225 -50.21 7.61 -14.03
N TYR A 226 -50.23 6.34 -13.61
CA TYR A 226 -51.38 5.48 -13.88
C TYR A 226 -52.41 5.69 -12.78
N ASN A 227 -53.46 6.47 -13.09
CA ASN A 227 -54.74 6.27 -12.42
C ASN A 227 -55.21 4.87 -12.80
N ILE A 228 -54.98 3.89 -11.91
CA ILE A 228 -55.81 2.72 -11.56
C ILE A 228 -54.89 1.70 -10.85
N CYS A 229 -55.20 1.46 -9.57
CA CYS A 229 -54.71 0.39 -8.70
C CYS A 229 -53.18 0.25 -8.49
N SER A 230 -52.75 0.61 -7.27
CA SER A 230 -51.40 0.44 -6.74
C SER A 230 -50.97 -1.03 -6.65
N LEU A 231 -50.00 -1.42 -7.48
CA LEU A 231 -49.13 -2.57 -7.26
C LEU A 231 -47.70 -2.14 -7.62
N ASN A 232 -46.86 -1.92 -6.59
CA ASN A 232 -45.45 -1.59 -6.78
C ASN A 232 -44.68 -2.85 -7.20
N PHE A 233 -44.29 -2.94 -8.47
CA PHE A 233 -43.25 -3.86 -8.93
C PHE A 233 -41.97 -3.08 -9.23
N ASN A 234 -40.93 -3.29 -8.43
CA ASN A 234 -39.58 -2.84 -8.74
C ASN A 234 -38.99 -3.80 -9.79
N PHE A 235 -39.01 -3.39 -11.07
CA PHE A 235 -38.19 -4.04 -12.09
C PHE A 235 -36.81 -3.38 -12.12
N ILE A 236 -35.79 -4.11 -11.65
CA ILE A 236 -34.39 -3.76 -11.91
C ILE A 236 -34.10 -4.20 -13.35
N TYR A 237 -34.04 -3.26 -14.28
CA TYR A 237 -33.63 -3.52 -15.65
C TYR A 237 -32.10 -3.68 -15.67
N LEU A 238 -31.62 -4.93 -15.78
CA LEU A 238 -30.22 -5.23 -16.03
C LEU A 238 -29.92 -4.95 -17.51
N GLY A 239 -29.56 -3.71 -17.83
CA GLY A 239 -29.15 -3.31 -19.17
C GLY A 239 -27.75 -3.81 -19.49
N LEU A 240 -27.68 -4.85 -20.32
CA LEU A 240 -26.45 -5.37 -20.94
C LEU A 240 -25.99 -4.35 -22.00
N VAL A 241 -24.92 -3.60 -21.75
CA VAL A 241 -24.33 -2.70 -22.76
C VAL A 241 -23.25 -3.47 -23.51
N ILE A 242 -23.60 -3.98 -24.69
CA ILE A 242 -22.63 -4.40 -25.71
C ILE A 242 -22.25 -3.13 -26.48
N CYS A 243 -21.05 -2.59 -26.23
CA CYS A 243 -20.48 -1.57 -27.10
C CYS A 243 -19.77 -2.27 -28.27
N ILE A 244 -20.36 -2.20 -29.46
CA ILE A 244 -19.65 -2.38 -30.73
C ILE A 244 -19.38 -0.99 -31.28
N LYS A 245 -18.10 -0.66 -31.47
CA LYS A 245 -17.61 0.14 -32.60
C LYS A 245 -16.19 -0.27 -32.92
#